data_AF-A0A821CKV7-F1
#
_entry.id   AF-A0A821CKV7-F1
#
_cell.length_a   1.000
_cell.length_b   1.000
_cell.length_c   1.000
_cell.angle_alpha   90.00
_cell.angle_beta   90.00
_cell.angle_gamma   90.00
#
_symmetry.space_group_name_H-M   'P 1'
#
loop_
_entity.id
_entity.type
_entity.pdbx_description
1 polymer ?
#
loop_
_entity_poly.entity_id
_entity_poly.type
_entity_poly.pdbx_seq_one_letter_code
_entity_poly.pdbx_strand_id
1 'polypeptide(L)'
;FAVVHRSKLRGTDREYAIKIIDKSKMKGKEYMLDHEINIMYMCNHPNLIRLFEDYETPEEIYLVMELIKGGDLFDYITKHRRFDEPTSSLMIKDV
;
A
#
# COMPACT_ATOMS: atom_id res chain seq x y z
N PHE A 1 6.58 -8.73 -9.39
CA PHE A 1 5.12 -8.81 -9.18
C PHE A 1 4.90 -9.09 -7.70
N ALA A 2 4.03 -8.33 -7.04
CA ALA A 2 3.96 -8.25 -5.59
C ALA A 2 2.73 -8.96 -5.02
N VAL A 3 2.81 -9.37 -3.76
CA VAL A 3 1.69 -9.92 -2.97
C VAL A 3 1.58 -9.12 -1.68
N VAL A 4 0.36 -8.91 -1.16
CA VAL A 4 0.13 -8.17 0.09
C VAL A 4 -0.54 -9.06 1.12
N HIS A 5 0.00 -9.12 2.33
CA HIS A 5 -0.53 -9.88 3.46
C HIS A 5 -0.86 -8.98 4.65
N ARG A 6 -2.02 -9.19 5.26
CA ARG A 6 -2.33 -8.63 6.59
C ARG A 6 -1.46 -9.32 7.63
N SER A 7 -0.79 -8.53 8.47
CA SER A 7 0.14 -9.00 9.49
C SER A 7 -0.09 -8.28 10.82
N LYS A 8 0.32 -8.90 11.92
CA LYS A 8 0.19 -8.37 13.29
C LYS A 8 1.56 -8.26 13.93
N LEU A 9 1.89 -7.10 14.50
CA LEU A 9 3.16 -6.92 15.19
C LEU A 9 3.17 -7.75 16.47
N ARG A 10 4.17 -8.64 16.59
CA ARG A 10 4.28 -9.59 17.70
C ARG A 10 4.27 -8.89 19.04
N GLY A 11 3.46 -9.38 19.97
CA GLY A 11 3.34 -8.81 21.32
C GLY A 11 2.46 -7.55 21.40
N THR A 12 1.83 -7.14 20.30
CA THR A 12 0.90 -6.01 20.26
C THR A 12 -0.36 -6.36 19.46
N ASP A 13 -1.41 -5.57 19.57
CA ASP A 13 -2.60 -5.67 18.71
C ASP A 13 -2.52 -4.83 17.42
N ARG A 14 -1.35 -4.25 17.13
CA ARG A 14 -1.17 -3.42 15.94
C ARG A 14 -1.07 -4.26 14.69
N GLU A 15 -1.77 -3.83 13.65
CA GLU A 15 -1.88 -4.54 12.38
C GLU A 15 -1.31 -3.70 11.25
N TYR A 16 -0.73 -4.40 10.27
CA TYR A 16 0.00 -3.82 9.14
C TYR A 16 -0.32 -4.59 7.86
N ALA A 17 -0.07 -3.97 6.72
CA ALA A 17 -0.02 -4.63 5.42
C ALA A 17 1.45 -4.86 5.05
N ILE A 18 1.84 -6.10 4.72
CA ILE A 18 3.19 -6.42 4.25
C ILE A 18 3.11 -6.69 2.75
N LYS A 19 3.68 -5.81 1.94
CA LYS A 19 3.82 -5.99 0.49
C LYS A 19 5.16 -6.64 0.20
N ILE A 20 5.13 -7.86 -0.35
CA ILE A 20 6.30 -8.67 -0.70
C ILE A 20 6.53 -8.56 -2.20
N ILE A 21 7.75 -8.17 -2.59
CA ILE A 21 8.15 -7.92 -3.97
C ILE A 21 9.27 -8.88 -4.33
N ASP A 22 8.98 -9.77 -5.28
CA ASP A 22 9.97 -10.70 -5.85
C ASP A 22 10.93 -9.95 -6.79
N LYS A 23 12.22 -9.90 -6.41
CA LYS A 23 13.27 -9.19 -7.15
C LYS A 23 13.57 -9.81 -8.50
N SER A 24 13.35 -11.13 -8.67
CA SER A 24 13.59 -11.79 -9.96
C SER A 24 12.71 -11.22 -11.07
N LYS A 25 11.53 -10.71 -10.69
CA LYS A 25 10.55 -10.07 -11.59
C LYS A 25 10.82 -8.58 -11.81
N MET A 26 11.85 -8.02 -11.16
CA MET A 26 12.26 -6.61 -11.25
C MET A 26 13.60 -6.43 -11.98
N LYS A 27 14.15 -7.49 -12.58
CA LYS A 27 15.42 -7.43 -13.32
C LYS A 27 15.38 -6.34 -14.40
N GLY A 28 16.34 -5.41 -14.36
CA GLY A 28 16.42 -4.25 -15.25
C GLY A 28 15.49 -3.08 -14.90
N LYS A 29 14.81 -3.16 -13.75
CA LYS A 29 13.84 -2.17 -13.24
C LYS A 29 14.09 -1.83 -11.77
N GLU A 30 15.22 -2.25 -11.22
CA GLU A 30 15.58 -2.11 -9.80
C GLU A 30 15.55 -0.64 -9.37
N TYR A 31 16.12 0.26 -10.19
CA TYR A 31 16.13 1.69 -9.93
C TYR A 31 14.73 2.31 -9.77
N MET A 32 13.71 1.77 -10.46
CA MET A 32 12.34 2.26 -10.32
C MET A 32 11.75 1.88 -8.97
N LEU A 33 12.10 0.69 -8.47
CA LEU A 33 11.65 0.23 -7.18
C LEU A 33 12.29 1.05 -6.05
N ASP A 34 13.59 1.29 -6.12
CA ASP A 34 14.30 2.14 -5.17
C ASP A 34 13.71 3.56 -5.16
N HIS A 35 13.40 4.09 -6.34
CA HIS A 35 12.76 5.40 -6.45
C HIS A 35 11.36 5.43 -5.81
N GLU A 36 10.53 4.40 -6.05
CA GLU A 36 9.20 4.28 -5.44
C GLU A 36 9.30 4.23 -3.91
N ILE A 37 10.20 3.42 -3.35
CA ILE A 37 10.41 3.30 -1.90
C ILE A 37 10.84 4.65 -1.30
N ASN A 38 11.79 5.33 -1.95
CA ASN A 38 12.24 6.65 -1.51
C ASN A 38 11.11 7.69 -1.51
N ILE A 39 10.26 7.71 -2.54
CA ILE A 39 9.08 8.58 -2.58
C ILE A 39 8.14 8.26 -1.42
N MET A 40 7.85 6.98 -1.18
CA MET A 40 6.96 6.58 -0.10
C MET A 40 7.47 7.01 1.27
N TYR A 41 8.79 7.00 1.52
CA TYR A 41 9.38 7.52 2.76
C TYR A 41 9.23 9.03 2.91
N MET A 42 9.24 9.79 1.81
CA MET A 42 9.05 11.24 1.83
C MET A 42 7.57 11.64 2.02
N CYS A 43 6.64 10.74 1.73
CA CYS A 43 5.20 10.99 1.85
C CYS A 43 4.71 10.74 3.28
N ASN A 44 4.23 11.79 3.95
CA ASN A 44 3.52 11.70 5.23
C ASN A 44 2.26 12.56 5.18
N HIS A 45 1.14 11.97 4.76
CA HIS A 45 -0.12 12.67 4.55
C HIS A 45 -1.31 11.77 4.96
N PRO A 46 -2.37 12.30 5.58
CA PRO A 46 -3.53 11.51 6.03
C PRO A 46 -4.25 10.72 4.93
N ASN A 47 -4.14 11.15 3.67
CA ASN A 47 -4.76 10.48 2.51
C ASN A 47 -3.78 9.61 1.71
N LEU A 48 -2.54 9.44 2.17
CA LEU A 48 -1.54 8.56 1.53
C LEU A 48 -1.18 7.41 2.47
N ILE A 49 -1.11 6.20 1.91
CA ILE A 49 -0.70 5.03 2.67
C ILE A 49 0.75 5.23 3.12
N ARG A 50 0.96 5.14 4.42
CA ARG A 50 2.28 5.30 5.00
C ARG A 50 3.12 4.04 4.86
N LEU A 51 4.38 4.21 4.44
CA LEU A 51 5.44 3.23 4.63
C LEU A 51 6.05 3.42 6.03
N PHE A 52 6.09 2.35 6.82
CA PHE A 52 6.72 2.38 8.14
C PHE A 52 8.18 1.94 8.07
N GLU A 53 8.45 0.86 7.34
CA GLU A 53 9.76 0.23 7.26
C GLU A 53 9.83 -0.66 6.02
N ASP A 54 11.02 -0.90 5.50
CA ASP A 54 11.29 -1.90 4.47
C ASP A 54 12.42 -2.85 4.90
N TYR A 55 12.33 -4.10 4.43
CA TYR A 55 13.35 -5.11 4.63
C TYR A 55 13.71 -5.76 3.30
N GLU A 56 15.00 -5.89 3.06
CA GLU A 56 15.52 -6.46 1.83
C GLU A 56 16.24 -7.78 2.10
N THR A 57 15.85 -8.82 1.37
CA THR A 57 16.56 -10.12 1.30
C THR A 57 17.18 -10.26 -0.09
N PRO A 58 18.05 -11.25 -0.36
CA PRO A 58 18.62 -11.42 -1.69
C PRO A 58 17.56 -11.66 -2.79
N GLU A 59 16.44 -12.29 -2.46
CA GLU A 59 15.38 -12.65 -3.40
C GLU A 59 14.17 -11.70 -3.39
N GLU A 60 13.90 -11.03 -2.27
CA GLU A 60 12.64 -10.31 -2.04
C GLU A 60 12.85 -8.97 -1.31
N ILE A 61 11.87 -8.08 -1.45
CA ILE A 61 11.73 -6.85 -0.66
C ILE A 61 10.39 -6.88 0.04
N TYR A 62 10.38 -6.53 1.32
CA TYR A 62 9.21 -6.51 2.20
C TYR A 62 8.95 -5.07 2.61
N LEU A 63 7.77 -4.55 2.28
CA LEU A 63 7.36 -3.20 2.68
C LEU A 63 6.30 -3.31 3.79
N VAL A 64 6.60 -2.78 4.97
CA VAL A 64 5.68 -2.70 6.11
C VAL A 64 4.87 -1.42 5.98
N MET A 65 3.60 -1.56 5.66
CA MET A 65 2.71 -0.46 5.29
C MET A 65 1.49 -0.37 6.22
N GLU A 66 0.85 0.78 6.24
CA GLU A 66 -0.45 0.96 6.88
C GLU A 66 -1.51 0.02 6.31
N LEU A 67 -2.28 -0.61 7.21
CA LEU A 67 -3.37 -1.50 6.84
C LEU A 67 -4.69 -0.72 6.73
N ILE A 68 -5.18 -0.57 5.50
CA ILE A 68 -6.51 -0.01 5.24
C ILE A 68 -7.56 -1.13 5.31
N LYS A 69 -8.42 -1.09 6.34
CA LYS A 69 -9.44 -2.13 6.60
C LYS A 69 -10.67 -2.03 5.69
N GLY A 70 -10.84 -0.91 4.98
CA GLY A 70 -12.00 -0.64 4.12
C GLY A 70 -12.01 -1.37 2.77
N GLY A 71 -10.91 -2.05 2.41
CA GLY A 71 -10.70 -2.53 1.05
C GLY A 71 -10.33 -1.38 0.10
N ASP A 72 -10.31 -1.67 -1.20
CA ASP A 72 -10.03 -0.65 -2.22
C ASP A 72 -11.31 0.01 -2.77
N LEU A 73 -11.12 1.15 -3.45
CA LEU A 73 -12.23 1.90 -4.06
C LEU A 73 -12.95 1.09 -5.15
N PHE A 74 -12.25 0.20 -5.85
CA PHE A 74 -12.83 -0.58 -6.93
C PHE A 74 -13.81 -1.63 -6.40
N ASP A 75 -13.45 -2.32 -5.33
CA ASP A 75 -14.34 -3.21 -4.57
C ASP A 75 -15.56 -2.45 -4.06
N TYR A 76 -15.36 -1.22 -3.58
CA TYR A 76 -16.43 -0.37 -3.09
C TYR A 76 -17.40 0.06 -4.20
N ILE A 77 -16.88 0.48 -5.37
CA ILE A 77 -17.67 0.79 -6.57
C ILE A 77 -18.45 -0.45 -7.04
N THR A 78 -17.78 -1.60 -7.15
CA THR A 78 -18.38 -2.83 -7.67
C THR A 78 -19.57 -3.29 -6.83
N LYS A 79 -19.49 -3.10 -5.51
CA LYS A 79 -20.59 -3.41 -4.58
C LYS A 79 -21.77 -2.43 -4.68
N HIS A 80 -21.53 -1.15 -4.94
CA HIS A 80 -22.56 -0.10 -4.87
C HIS A 80 -23.06 0.41 -6.24
N ARG A 81 -22.48 -0.04 -7.36
CA ARG A 81 -22.75 0.32 -8.76
C ARG A 81 -22.54 1.80 -9.13
N ARG A 82 -23.08 2.75 -8.38
CA ARG A 82 -22.93 4.21 -8.57
C ARG A 82 -22.98 4.93 -7.23
N PHE A 83 -22.19 5.99 -7.11
CA PHE A 83 -22.30 6.95 -6.01
C PHE A 83 -23.15 8.14 -6.45
N ASP A 84 -23.85 8.75 -5.50
CA ASP A 84 -24.44 10.06 -5.72
C ASP A 84 -23.34 11.14 -5.78
N GLU A 85 -23.68 12.29 -6.34
CA GLU A 85 -22.73 13.41 -6.47
C GLU A 85 -22.16 13.89 -5.13
N PRO A 86 -22.94 13.98 -4.03
CA PRO A 86 -22.39 14.35 -2.73
C PRO A 86 -21.31 13.40 -2.22
N THR A 87 -21.53 12.09 -2.28
CA THR A 87 -20.54 11.10 -1.85
C THR A 87 -19.30 11.14 -2.75
N SER A 88 -19.51 11.27 -4.06
CA SER A 88 -18.42 11.38 -5.03
C SER A 88 -17.55 12.62 -4.80
N SER A 89 -18.19 13.76 -4.49
CA SER A 89 -17.48 15.01 -4.21
C SER A 89 -16.59 14.93 -2.97
N LEU A 90 -16.96 14.15 -1.96
CA LEU A 90 -16.13 13.92 -0.78
C LEU A 90 -14.90 13.09 -1.13
N MET A 91 -15.07 12.02 -1.91
CA MET A 91 -13.96 11.17 -2.34
C MET A 91 -12.96 11.94 -3.21
N ILE A 92 -13.42 12.78 -4.14
CA ILE A 92 -12.54 13.57 -5.01
C ILE A 92 -11.75 14.63 -4.22
N LYS A 93 -12.31 15.15 -3.12
CA LYS A 93 -11.61 16.15 -2.28
C LYS A 93 -10.37 15.57 -1.59
N ASP A 94 -10.38 14.27 -1.32
CA ASP A 94 -9.36 13.55 -0.58
C ASP A 94 -8.28 12.91 -1.49
N VAL A 95 -8.38 13.13 -2.82
CA VAL A 95 -7.45 12.65 -3.87
C VAL A 95 -6.66 13.83 -4.44
#